data_AF-A0A524DM96-F1
#
_entry.id   AF-A0A524DM96-F1
#
_cell.length_a   1.000
_cell.length_b   1.000
_cell.length_c   1.000
_cell.angle_alpha   90.00
_cell.angle_beta   90.00
_cell.angle_gamma   90.00
#
_symmetry.space_group_name_H-M   'P 1'
#
loop_
_entity.id
_entity.type
_entity.pdbx_description
1 polymer ?
#
loop_
_entity_poly.entity_id
_entity_poly.type
_entity_poly.pdbx_seq_one_letter_code
_entity_poly.pdbx_strand_id
1 'polypeptide(L)'
;MPFRLYKKAIKMTLREKRMFVIFTLIYTILIFSTSFFIEITLSSGSGLLTNYFILIFFFTSLVLSLLYAWLIVARNRRVWATLKCIGWTNGNINSLVTGIIIFTTILGFFIVIEVLLHYAAVVGYLQTANLLRNFPTTLISLTPVILTFGMFLIVQLIAIILANRKVLKVRPIIALKRVGQ
;
A
#
# COMPACT_ATOMS: atom_id res chain seq x y z
N MET A 1 8.80 -0.54 -22.93
CA MET A 1 9.66 -0.93 -21.77
C MET A 1 8.98 -0.96 -20.38
N PRO A 2 8.06 -0.05 -20.00
CA PRO A 2 7.60 0.03 -18.60
C PRO A 2 6.86 -1.23 -18.12
N PHE A 3 6.10 -1.88 -19.00
CA PHE A 3 5.37 -3.11 -18.67
C PHE A 3 6.30 -4.30 -18.33
N ARG A 4 7.48 -4.39 -18.97
CA ARG A 4 8.47 -5.44 -18.65
C ARG A 4 9.06 -5.22 -17.25
N LEU A 5 9.31 -3.96 -16.88
CA LEU A 5 9.79 -3.59 -15.54
C LEU A 5 8.72 -3.86 -14.48
N TYR A 6 7.47 -3.54 -14.76
CA TYR A 6 6.35 -3.81 -13.86
C TYR A 6 6.14 -5.31 -13.60
N LYS A 7 6.16 -6.15 -14.64
CA LYS A 7 6.13 -7.62 -14.47
C LYS A 7 7.28 -8.13 -13.60
N LYS A 8 8.47 -7.54 -13.74
CA LYS A 8 9.63 -7.92 -12.93
C LYS A 8 9.49 -7.46 -11.47
N ALA A 9 8.91 -6.27 -11.25
CA ALA A 9 8.57 -5.78 -9.92
C ALA A 9 7.63 -6.77 -9.21
N ILE A 10 6.53 -7.18 -9.87
CA ILE A 10 5.58 -8.16 -9.32
C ILE A 10 6.29 -9.47 -8.93
N LYS A 11 7.08 -10.04 -9.84
CA LYS A 11 7.83 -11.28 -9.56
C LYS A 11 8.78 -11.12 -8.37
N MET A 12 9.44 -9.97 -8.25
CA MET A 12 10.35 -9.68 -7.15
C MET A 12 9.60 -9.53 -5.82
N THR A 13 8.45 -8.85 -5.82
CA THR A 13 7.57 -8.73 -4.64
C THR A 13 7.10 -10.09 -4.15
N LEU A 14 6.59 -10.94 -5.07
CA LEU A 14 6.06 -12.26 -4.72
C LEU A 14 7.15 -13.24 -4.24
N ARG A 15 8.43 -12.98 -4.55
CA ARG A 15 9.55 -13.76 -4.02
C ARG A 15 9.77 -13.52 -2.53
N GLU A 16 9.54 -12.30 -2.05
CA GLU A 16 9.66 -11.93 -0.62
C GLU A 16 8.32 -12.05 0.12
N LYS A 17 7.69 -13.24 0.05
CA LYS A 17 6.33 -13.52 0.53
C LYS A 17 6.02 -12.93 1.91
N ARG A 18 6.91 -13.11 2.89
CA ARG A 18 6.69 -12.67 4.28
C ARG A 18 6.51 -11.15 4.39
N MET A 19 7.36 -10.37 3.72
CA MET A 19 7.28 -8.91 3.77
C MET A 19 6.06 -8.41 3.01
N PHE A 20 5.83 -8.99 1.83
CA PHE A 20 4.68 -8.69 1.00
C PHE A 20 3.36 -8.87 1.77
N VAL A 21 3.15 -10.03 2.40
CA VAL A 21 1.92 -10.31 3.17
C VAL A 21 1.74 -9.32 4.31
N ILE A 22 2.80 -9.04 5.09
CA ILE A 22 2.74 -8.10 6.22
C ILE A 22 2.31 -6.70 5.75
N PHE A 23 2.97 -6.17 4.72
CA PHE A 23 2.67 -4.82 4.23
C PHE A 23 1.33 -4.72 3.52
N THR A 24 0.93 -5.75 2.78
CA THR A 24 -0.41 -5.82 2.19
C THR A 24 -1.48 -5.79 3.29
N LEU A 25 -1.31 -6.57 4.37
CA LEU A 25 -2.25 -6.59 5.50
C LEU A 25 -2.33 -5.22 6.19
N ILE A 26 -1.18 -4.59 6.47
CA ILE A 26 -1.15 -3.25 7.06
C ILE A 26 -1.86 -2.23 6.17
N TYR A 27 -1.63 -2.26 4.85
CA TYR A 27 -2.32 -1.37 3.92
C TYR A 27 -3.82 -1.65 3.84
N THR A 28 -4.24 -2.91 3.86
CA THR A 28 -5.67 -3.28 3.92
C THR A 28 -6.33 -2.68 5.16
N ILE A 29 -5.71 -2.81 6.34
CA ILE A 29 -6.24 -2.23 7.58
C ILE A 29 -6.31 -0.70 7.47
N LEU A 30 -5.24 -0.05 7.00
CA LEU A 30 -5.20 1.40 6.87
C LEU A 30 -6.27 1.93 5.90
N ILE A 31 -6.42 1.30 4.73
CA ILE A 31 -7.45 1.68 3.74
C ILE A 31 -8.84 1.45 4.32
N PHE A 32 -9.07 0.31 4.97
CA PHE A 32 -10.37 0.01 5.59
C PHE A 32 -10.71 1.03 6.68
N SER A 33 -9.82 1.26 7.65
CA SER A 33 -10.05 2.18 8.76
C SER A 33 -10.24 3.61 8.27
N THR A 34 -9.42 4.11 7.35
CA THR A 34 -9.59 5.45 6.78
C THR A 34 -10.93 5.60 6.06
N SER A 35 -11.33 4.58 5.30
CA SER A 35 -12.59 4.61 4.55
C SER A 35 -13.79 4.61 5.48
N PHE A 36 -13.70 3.85 6.57
CA PHE A 36 -14.73 3.78 7.60
C PHE A 36 -14.96 5.14 8.29
N PHE A 37 -13.88 5.82 8.70
CA PHE A 37 -14.02 7.15 9.32
C PHE A 37 -14.50 8.22 8.33
N ILE A 38 -14.12 8.14 7.06
CA ILE A 38 -14.67 9.05 6.03
C ILE A 38 -16.16 8.80 5.82
N GLU A 39 -16.61 7.55 5.79
CA GLU A 39 -18.04 7.22 5.70
C GLU A 39 -18.83 7.82 6.87
N ILE A 40 -18.33 7.65 8.11
CA ILE A 40 -18.96 8.24 9.30
C ILE A 40 -19.08 9.77 9.17
N THR A 41 -18.03 10.43 8.71
CA THR A 41 -18.05 11.89 8.48
C THR A 41 -19.09 12.30 7.45
N LEU A 42 -19.27 11.51 6.38
CA LEU A 42 -20.24 11.79 5.32
C LEU A 42 -21.69 11.52 5.77
N SER A 43 -21.93 10.46 6.53
CA SER A 43 -23.28 10.04 6.94
C SER A 43 -23.81 10.78 8.17
N SER A 44 -22.96 11.04 9.16
CA SER A 44 -23.37 11.58 10.47
C SER A 44 -22.98 13.05 10.67
N GLY A 45 -22.34 13.66 9.67
CA GLY A 45 -21.76 15.01 9.77
C GLY A 45 -20.36 15.02 10.39
N SER A 46 -19.65 16.13 10.23
CA SER A 46 -18.25 16.27 10.62
C SER A 46 -18.06 16.46 12.13
N GLY A 47 -18.03 15.35 12.87
CA GLY A 47 -17.58 15.35 14.25
C GLY A 47 -16.08 15.70 14.36
N LEU A 48 -15.70 16.52 15.35
CA LEU A 48 -14.30 16.89 15.61
C LEU A 48 -13.41 15.67 15.80
N LEU A 49 -13.88 14.66 16.53
CA LEU A 49 -13.16 13.41 16.77
C LEU A 49 -12.87 12.64 15.46
N THR A 50 -13.87 12.52 14.58
CA THR A 50 -13.74 11.80 13.32
C THR A 50 -12.68 12.44 12.42
N ASN A 51 -12.66 13.78 12.36
CA ASN A 51 -11.65 14.52 11.61
C ASN A 51 -10.23 14.30 12.16
N TYR A 52 -10.05 14.27 13.48
CA TYR A 52 -8.74 13.95 14.07
C TYR A 52 -8.28 12.54 13.73
N PHE A 53 -9.17 11.54 13.80
CA PHE A 53 -8.84 10.17 13.42
C PHE A 53 -8.44 10.07 11.94
N ILE A 54 -9.17 10.70 11.03
CA ILE A 54 -8.82 10.73 9.60
C ILE A 54 -7.41 11.29 9.40
N LEU A 55 -7.08 12.40 10.06
CA LEU A 55 -5.76 13.04 9.95
C LEU A 55 -4.66 12.13 10.51
N ILE A 56 -4.88 11.50 11.67
CA ILE A 56 -3.93 10.55 12.26
C ILE A 56 -3.68 9.36 11.33
N PHE A 57 -4.73 8.77 10.77
CA PHE A 57 -4.58 7.64 9.85
C PHE A 57 -3.92 8.04 8.53
N PHE A 58 -4.18 9.25 8.04
CA PHE A 58 -3.49 9.80 6.88
C PHE A 58 -1.99 10.01 7.17
N PHE A 59 -1.63 10.61 8.30
CA PHE A 59 -0.24 10.85 8.66
C PHE A 59 0.52 9.55 8.90
N THR A 60 -0.10 8.59 9.61
CA THR A 60 0.49 7.26 9.79
C THR A 60 0.68 6.54 8.45
N SER A 61 -0.23 6.66 7.49
CA SER A 61 -0.05 6.10 6.15
C SER A 61 1.19 6.66 5.43
N LEU A 62 1.46 7.96 5.57
CA LEU A 62 2.61 8.62 4.98
C LEU A 62 3.92 8.09 5.60
N VAL A 63 4.00 8.06 6.93
CA VAL A 63 5.16 7.55 7.66
C VAL A 63 5.42 6.08 7.31
N LEU A 64 4.36 5.26 7.27
CA LEU A 64 4.47 3.84 7.03
C LEU A 64 4.83 3.53 5.57
N SER A 65 4.35 4.34 4.62
CA SER A 65 4.79 4.29 3.22
C SER A 65 6.28 4.62 3.06
N LEU A 66 6.77 5.67 3.74
CA LEU A 66 8.20 6.00 3.74
C LEU A 66 9.03 4.87 4.35
N LEU A 67 8.59 4.31 5.47
CA LEU A 67 9.25 3.19 6.14
C LEU A 67 9.30 1.98 5.21
N TYR A 68 8.19 1.66 4.53
CA TYR A 68 8.14 0.53 3.60
C TYR A 68 9.11 0.70 2.43
N ALA A 69 9.07 1.87 1.78
CA ALA A 69 9.98 2.19 0.69
C ALA A 69 11.44 2.09 1.15
N TRP A 70 11.76 2.64 2.32
CA TRP A 70 13.10 2.56 2.89
C TRP A 70 13.52 1.12 3.19
N LEU A 71 12.63 0.31 3.77
CA LEU A 71 12.90 -1.08 4.13
C LEU A 71 13.15 -1.95 2.90
N ILE A 72 12.32 -1.83 1.84
CA ILE A 72 12.53 -2.53 0.57
C ILE A 72 13.91 -2.20 -0.01
N VAL A 73 14.25 -0.90 -0.06
CA VAL A 73 15.51 -0.49 -0.66
C VAL A 73 16.69 -0.94 0.22
N ALA A 74 16.56 -0.86 1.55
CA ALA A 74 17.62 -1.21 2.49
C ALA A 74 17.93 -2.71 2.51
N ARG A 75 16.91 -3.56 2.48
CA ARG A 75 17.05 -5.01 2.50
C ARG A 75 17.57 -5.56 1.18
N ASN A 76 17.08 -5.01 0.06
CA ASN A 76 17.47 -5.46 -1.27
C ASN A 76 18.71 -4.75 -1.85
N ARG A 77 19.50 -4.06 -1.02
CA ARG A 77 20.75 -3.34 -1.42
C ARG A 77 21.67 -4.16 -2.31
N ARG A 78 21.83 -5.46 -2.03
CA ARG A 78 22.66 -6.38 -2.81
C ARG A 78 22.11 -6.57 -4.23
N VAL A 79 20.81 -6.82 -4.34
CA VAL A 79 20.12 -6.99 -5.64
C VAL A 79 20.20 -5.70 -6.46
N TRP A 80 20.05 -4.53 -5.83
CA TRP A 80 20.19 -3.25 -6.51
C TRP A 80 21.62 -3.03 -7.02
N ALA A 81 22.63 -3.38 -6.24
CA ALA A 81 24.03 -3.30 -6.67
C ALA A 81 24.30 -4.23 -7.86
N THR A 82 23.83 -5.48 -7.83
CA THR A 82 23.98 -6.41 -8.95
C THR A 82 23.27 -5.93 -10.20
N LEU A 83 22.06 -5.34 -10.07
CA LEU A 83 21.34 -4.77 -11.21
C LEU A 83 22.12 -3.60 -11.83
N LYS A 84 22.74 -2.74 -11.01
CA LYS A 84 23.61 -1.67 -11.50
C LYS A 84 24.84 -2.21 -12.24
N CYS A 85 25.43 -3.31 -11.79
CA CYS A 85 26.55 -3.97 -12.47
C CYS A 85 26.15 -4.56 -13.85
N ILE A 86 24.89 -4.97 -14.01
CA ILE A 86 24.34 -5.47 -15.29
C ILE A 86 23.91 -4.30 -16.22
N GLY A 87 24.19 -3.05 -15.85
CA GLY A 87 23.89 -1.87 -16.66
C GLY A 87 22.53 -1.22 -16.40
N TRP A 88 21.84 -1.55 -15.29
CA TRP A 88 20.59 -0.87 -14.95
C TRP A 88 20.85 0.56 -14.45
N THR A 89 20.13 1.52 -15.02
CA THR A 89 20.14 2.92 -14.57
C THR A 89 19.38 3.09 -13.25
N ASN A 90 19.67 4.19 -12.54
CA ASN A 90 18.92 4.55 -11.33
C ASN A 90 17.42 4.76 -11.63
N GLY A 91 17.06 5.24 -12.82
CA GLY A 91 15.67 5.38 -13.26
C GLY A 91 14.95 4.03 -13.37
N ASN A 92 15.62 3.00 -13.92
CA ASN A 92 15.06 1.66 -14.02
C ASN A 92 14.81 1.03 -12.64
N ILE A 93 15.73 1.25 -11.70
CA ILE A 93 15.60 0.76 -10.31
C ILE A 93 14.45 1.48 -9.60
N ASN A 94 14.36 2.81 -9.76
CA ASN A 94 13.25 3.59 -9.21
C ASN A 94 11.90 3.10 -9.74
N SER A 95 11.77 2.90 -11.06
CA SER A 95 10.55 2.35 -11.67
C SER A 95 10.21 0.97 -11.09
N LEU A 96 11.21 0.14 -10.80
CA LEU A 96 11.00 -1.17 -10.20
C LEU A 96 10.50 -1.08 -8.75
N VAL A 97 11.11 -0.24 -7.92
CA VAL A 97 10.68 -0.01 -6.53
C VAL A 97 9.28 0.60 -6.48
N THR A 98 9.01 1.58 -7.36
CA THR A 98 7.69 2.18 -7.54
C THR A 98 6.65 1.10 -7.89
N GLY A 99 6.98 0.21 -8.83
CA GLY A 99 6.11 -0.90 -9.22
C GLY A 99 5.82 -1.88 -8.07
N ILE A 100 6.80 -2.16 -7.22
CA ILE A 100 6.62 -3.02 -6.03
C ILE A 100 5.57 -2.40 -5.10
N ILE A 101 5.71 -1.12 -4.76
CA ILE A 101 4.84 -0.43 -3.81
C ILE A 101 3.43 -0.29 -4.37
N ILE A 102 3.29 0.19 -5.61
CA ILE A 102 1.99 0.31 -6.28
C ILE A 102 1.28 -1.04 -6.36
N PHE A 103 1.99 -2.11 -6.68
CA PHE A 103 1.38 -3.43 -6.74
C PHE A 103 0.86 -3.89 -5.37
N THR A 104 1.63 -3.67 -4.29
CA THR A 104 1.18 -4.03 -2.94
C THR A 104 -0.06 -3.26 -2.50
N THR A 105 -0.21 -2.01 -2.95
CA THR A 105 -1.28 -1.12 -2.50
C THR A 105 -2.54 -1.34 -3.31
N ILE A 106 -2.41 -1.61 -4.62
CA ILE A 106 -3.51 -2.14 -5.45
C ILE A 106 -4.06 -3.44 -4.87
N LEU A 107 -3.21 -4.37 -4.45
CA LEU A 107 -3.69 -5.61 -3.83
C LEU A 107 -4.38 -5.37 -2.49
N GLY A 108 -3.84 -4.48 -1.66
CA GLY A 108 -4.49 -4.09 -0.41
C GLY A 108 -5.91 -3.56 -0.66
N PHE A 109 -6.08 -2.72 -1.69
CA PHE A 109 -7.37 -2.18 -2.12
C PHE A 109 -8.35 -3.24 -2.59
N PHE A 110 -7.91 -4.18 -3.45
CA PHE A 110 -8.77 -5.28 -3.89
C PHE A 110 -9.24 -6.15 -2.73
N ILE A 111 -8.36 -6.42 -1.76
CA ILE A 111 -8.74 -7.17 -0.55
C ILE A 111 -9.82 -6.42 0.23
N VAL A 112 -9.72 -5.09 0.37
CA VAL A 112 -10.76 -4.28 1.05
C VAL A 112 -12.10 -4.38 0.32
N ILE A 113 -12.11 -4.23 -1.00
CA ILE A 113 -13.34 -4.37 -1.79
C ILE A 113 -13.95 -5.76 -1.61
N GLU A 114 -13.14 -6.80 -1.73
CA GLU A 114 -13.60 -8.19 -1.60
C GLU A 114 -14.24 -8.44 -0.24
N VAL A 115 -13.61 -7.97 0.84
CA VAL A 115 -14.12 -8.07 2.21
C VAL A 115 -15.45 -7.33 2.37
N LEU A 116 -15.58 -6.12 1.81
CA LEU A 116 -16.82 -5.34 1.87
C LEU A 116 -17.96 -5.99 1.08
N LEU A 117 -17.66 -6.57 -0.08
CA LEU A 117 -18.64 -7.31 -0.88
C LEU A 117 -19.12 -8.57 -0.14
N HIS A 118 -18.20 -9.32 0.47
CA HIS A 118 -18.54 -10.50 1.28
C HIS A 118 -19.38 -10.12 2.50
N TYR A 119 -19.04 -9.02 3.17
CA TYR A 119 -19.84 -8.49 4.28
C TYR A 119 -21.28 -8.18 3.81
N ALA A 120 -21.44 -7.44 2.72
CA ALA A 120 -22.75 -7.06 2.21
C ALA A 120 -23.59 -8.28 1.78
N ALA A 121 -22.95 -9.28 1.16
CA ALA A 121 -23.61 -10.53 0.78
C ALA A 121 -24.10 -11.33 2.00
N VAL A 122 -23.25 -11.48 3.03
CA VAL A 122 -23.60 -12.21 4.26
C VAL A 122 -24.73 -11.51 5.01
N VAL A 123 -24.64 -10.19 5.19
CA VAL A 123 -25.69 -9.43 5.88
C VAL A 123 -27.00 -9.45 5.07
N GLY A 124 -26.93 -9.29 3.75
CA GLY A 124 -28.10 -9.39 2.87
C GLY A 124 -28.80 -10.74 2.98
N TYR A 125 -28.05 -11.84 3.00
CA TYR A 125 -28.60 -13.18 3.19
C TYR A 125 -29.29 -13.34 4.55
N LEU A 126 -28.63 -12.89 5.63
CA LEU A 126 -29.17 -12.98 7.00
C LEU A 126 -30.41 -12.11 7.21
N GLN A 127 -30.53 -11.00 6.49
CA GLN A 127 -31.74 -10.18 6.46
C GLN A 127 -32.91 -10.89 5.79
N THR A 128 -32.68 -11.54 4.63
CA THR A 128 -33.71 -12.34 3.95
C THR A 128 -34.20 -13.49 4.84
N ALA A 129 -33.32 -14.06 5.66
CA ALA A 129 -33.65 -15.08 6.64
C ALA A 129 -34.34 -14.53 7.92
N ASN A 130 -34.66 -13.24 8.00
CA ASN A 130 -35.23 -12.55 9.17
C ASN A 130 -34.40 -12.63 10.47
N LEU A 131 -33.12 -13.01 10.41
CA LEU A 131 -32.26 -13.13 11.59
C LEU A 131 -31.69 -11.76 12.04
N LEU A 132 -31.42 -10.85 11.10
CA LEU A 132 -30.82 -9.53 11.35
C LEU A 132 -31.69 -8.39 10.81
N ARG A 133 -32.94 -8.30 11.29
CA ARG A 133 -33.84 -7.19 10.93
C ARG A 133 -33.22 -5.87 11.41
N ASN A 134 -33.08 -4.90 10.51
CA ASN A 134 -32.58 -3.52 10.73
C ASN A 134 -31.07 -3.32 10.77
N PHE A 135 -30.23 -4.32 10.48
CA PHE A 135 -28.80 -4.07 10.29
C PHE A 135 -28.52 -3.42 8.94
N PRO A 136 -27.63 -2.43 8.81
CA PRO A 136 -27.29 -1.86 7.52
C PRO A 136 -26.59 -2.90 6.62
N THR A 137 -27.06 -3.05 5.40
CA THR A 137 -26.49 -3.98 4.39
C THR A 137 -25.10 -3.56 3.93
N THR A 138 -24.83 -2.26 3.93
CA THR A 138 -23.56 -1.68 3.50
C THR A 138 -22.86 -1.05 4.70
N LEU A 139 -21.69 -1.57 5.08
CA LEU A 139 -20.88 -0.99 6.16
C LEU A 139 -20.16 0.29 5.73
N ILE A 140 -19.60 0.27 4.51
CA ILE A 140 -18.85 1.39 3.92
C ILE A 140 -19.26 1.45 2.46
N SER A 141 -19.74 2.60 1.99
CA SER A 141 -19.99 2.81 0.58
C SER A 141 -18.71 2.73 -0.26
N LEU A 142 -18.80 2.43 -1.57
CA LEU A 142 -17.63 2.32 -2.44
C LEU A 142 -16.89 3.66 -2.61
N THR A 143 -17.59 4.78 -2.43
CA THR A 143 -17.07 6.13 -2.66
C THR A 143 -15.90 6.48 -1.71
N PRO A 144 -16.02 6.38 -0.37
CA PRO A 144 -14.90 6.52 0.56
C PRO A 144 -13.73 5.61 0.22
N VAL A 145 -13.99 4.36 -0.18
CA VAL A 145 -12.93 3.38 -0.47
C VAL A 145 -12.11 3.79 -1.69
N ILE A 146 -12.76 4.30 -2.72
CA ILE A 146 -12.08 4.83 -3.91
C ILE A 146 -11.31 6.12 -3.57
N LEU A 147 -11.91 7.00 -2.76
CA LEU A 147 -11.28 8.25 -2.33
C LEU A 147 -10.02 8.00 -1.48
N THR A 148 -10.09 7.10 -0.50
CA THR A 148 -8.92 6.73 0.31
C THR A 148 -7.85 6.09 -0.52
N PHE A 149 -8.20 5.20 -1.45
CA PHE A 149 -7.23 4.61 -2.36
C PHE A 149 -6.52 5.67 -3.22
N GLY A 150 -7.26 6.61 -3.80
CA GLY A 150 -6.69 7.73 -4.57
C GLY A 150 -5.73 8.58 -3.73
N MET A 151 -6.15 8.95 -2.51
CA MET A 151 -5.30 9.68 -1.57
C MET A 151 -4.03 8.90 -1.20
N PHE A 152 -4.15 7.60 -0.94
CA PHE A 152 -3.01 6.73 -0.61
C PHE A 152 -2.02 6.63 -1.77
N LEU A 153 -2.49 6.50 -3.01
CA LEU A 153 -1.61 6.50 -4.17
C LEU A 153 -0.81 7.79 -4.28
N ILE A 154 -1.44 8.95 -4.09
CA ILE A 154 -0.75 10.25 -4.14
C ILE A 154 0.33 10.33 -3.06
N VAL A 155 -0.02 9.99 -1.81
CA VAL A 155 0.92 9.99 -0.68
C VAL A 155 2.10 9.03 -0.94
N GLN A 156 1.83 7.85 -1.48
CA GLN A 156 2.86 6.85 -1.79
C GLN A 156 3.79 7.33 -2.89
N LEU A 157 3.27 7.95 -3.95
CA LEU A 157 4.10 8.51 -5.01
C LEU A 157 5.05 9.59 -4.47
N ILE A 158 4.56 10.47 -3.60
CA ILE A 158 5.40 11.50 -2.94
C ILE A 158 6.47 10.84 -2.06
N ALA A 159 6.08 9.86 -1.23
CA ALA A 159 6.99 9.13 -0.36
C ALA A 159 8.12 8.43 -1.15
N ILE A 160 7.78 7.81 -2.28
CA ILE A 160 8.73 7.16 -3.19
C ILE A 160 9.70 8.17 -3.77
N ILE A 161 9.23 9.31 -4.28
CA ILE A 161 10.09 10.37 -4.84
C ILE A 161 11.10 10.84 -3.78
N LEU A 162 10.65 11.04 -2.54
CA LEU A 162 11.50 11.47 -1.42
C LEU A 162 12.53 10.38 -1.03
N ALA A 163 12.11 9.12 -0.91
CA ALA A 163 12.98 8.01 -0.56
C ALA A 163 14.09 7.79 -1.62
N ASN A 164 13.73 7.91 -2.90
CA ASN A 164 14.68 7.72 -4.00
C ASN A 164 15.81 8.75 -4.04
N ARG A 165 15.58 9.99 -3.60
CA ARG A 165 16.62 11.03 -3.56
C ARG A 165 17.78 10.68 -2.65
N LYS A 166 17.54 9.96 -1.55
CA LYS A 166 18.57 9.61 -0.56
C LYS A 166 19.19 8.23 -0.79
N VAL A 167 18.40 7.23 -1.19
CA VAL A 167 18.87 5.83 -1.11
C VAL A 167 19.61 5.34 -2.37
N LEU A 168 19.38 5.94 -3.55
CA LEU A 168 20.02 5.49 -4.80
C LEU A 168 21.46 5.98 -5.02
N LYS A 169 21.99 6.84 -4.16
CA LYS A 169 23.38 7.36 -4.25
C LYS A 169 24.46 6.39 -3.72
N VAL A 170 24.09 5.24 -3.17
CA VAL A 170 25.09 4.27 -2.67
C VAL A 170 25.84 3.63 -3.84
N ARG A 171 27.18 3.74 -3.82
CA ARG A 171 28.09 3.18 -4.85
C ARG A 171 28.05 1.63 -4.83
N PRO A 172 27.90 0.94 -5.97
CA PRO A 172 27.79 -0.52 -6.03
C PRO A 172 28.94 -1.27 -5.34
N ILE A 173 30.17 -0.77 -5.46
CA ILE A 173 31.39 -1.36 -4.88
C ILE A 173 31.30 -1.46 -3.35
N ILE A 174 30.72 -0.44 -2.69
CA ILE A 174 30.60 -0.41 -1.22
C ILE A 174 29.53 -1.41 -0.75
N ALA A 175 28.47 -1.60 -1.54
CA ALA A 175 27.40 -2.54 -1.23
C ALA A 175 27.83 -4.01 -1.38
N LEU A 176 28.77 -4.31 -2.28
CA LEU A 176 29.31 -5.66 -2.52
C LEU A 176 30.49 -5.99 -1.59
N LYS A 177 31.33 -5.01 -1.22
CA LYS A 177 32.48 -5.23 -0.33
C LYS A 177 32.10 -5.73 1.08
N ARG A 178 30.91 -5.37 1.58
CA ARG A 178 30.35 -5.85 2.87
C ARG A 178 29.98 -7.34 2.92
N VAL A 179 30.32 -8.13 1.90
CA VAL A 179 30.01 -9.58 1.82
C VAL A 179 31.25 -10.45 2.09
N GLY A 180 32.46 -9.87 2.04
CA GLY A 180 33.71 -10.57 2.38
C GLY A 180 34.09 -10.46 3.86
N GLN A 181 33.20 -9.94 4.71
CA GLN A 181 33.30 -9.86 6.17
C GLN A 181 31.98 -10.40 6.74
#